data_AF-A0A077AU27-F1
#
_entry.id   AF-A0A077AU27-F1
#
_cell.length_a   1.000
_cell.length_b   1.000
_cell.length_c   1.000
_cell.angle_alpha   90.00
_cell.angle_beta   90.00
_cell.angle_gamma   90.00
#
_symmetry.space_group_name_H-M   'P 1'
#
loop_
_entity.id
_entity.type
_entity.pdbx_description
1 polymer ?
#
loop_
_entity_poly.entity_id
_entity_poly.type
_entity_poly.pdbx_seq_one_letter_code
_entity_poly.pdbx_strand_id
1 'polypeptide(L)'
;MKLPLLFVMVISSNLWAQDLPITEVLPSQAKQVDYIQSSKEEFVAQQKEMIEGKKLKLWGIALFSGTDLFSYGIKIVTESKWSHVGMVLIDEAEQKYSYESTGSAEEILYQGVLPQVQIRLWEDVVKGYEGKISTRQFKFTDAMRNDLSMTQPYVYNRIGLSYEKKLDELLKAVVRANKKAGVNSVFCSEEVAHFLIHLNYLTQERLEDNYLPKDFSQKEFIPLVGCSLNKEVSIKTSDKSNCCIIF
;
A
#
# COMPACT_ATOMS: atom_id res chain seq x y z
N MET A 1 -12.84 -10.87 31.26
CA MET A 1 -12.59 -10.37 29.90
C MET A 1 -13.65 -9.33 29.57
N LYS A 2 -13.32 -8.04 29.65
CA LYS A 2 -14.25 -6.95 29.33
C LYS A 2 -14.06 -6.61 27.86
N LEU A 3 -15.06 -6.93 27.04
CA LEU A 3 -15.16 -6.48 25.66
C LEU A 3 -15.35 -4.95 25.69
N PRO A 4 -14.41 -4.13 25.18
CA PRO A 4 -14.68 -2.71 25.09
C PRO A 4 -15.76 -2.51 24.03
N LEU A 5 -16.80 -1.75 24.40
CA LEU A 5 -17.86 -1.29 23.53
C LEU A 5 -17.20 -0.55 22.36
N LEU A 6 -17.06 -1.22 21.21
CA LEU A 6 -16.53 -0.62 20.00
C LEU A 6 -17.58 0.38 19.53
N PHE A 7 -17.40 1.66 19.85
CA PHE A 7 -18.15 2.75 19.25
C PHE A 7 -17.70 2.79 17.79
N VAL A 8 -18.36 1.99 16.95
CA VAL A 8 -18.25 2.08 15.50
C VAL A 8 -18.82 3.45 15.18
N MET A 9 -17.96 4.46 15.06
CA MET A 9 -18.28 5.59 14.21
C MET A 9 -18.60 4.97 12.86
N VAL A 10 -19.88 4.97 12.52
CA VAL A 10 -20.33 4.81 11.15
C VAL A 10 -19.79 6.03 10.41
N ILE A 11 -18.51 6.00 10.06
CA ILE A 11 -17.96 6.85 9.02
C ILE A 11 -18.69 6.36 7.80
N SER A 12 -19.73 7.08 7.40
CA SER A 12 -20.54 6.77 6.25
C SER A 12 -19.60 6.51 5.07
N SER A 13 -19.53 5.25 4.64
CA SER A 13 -18.90 4.79 3.39
C SER A 13 -19.44 5.55 2.16
N ASN A 14 -20.52 6.30 2.31
CA ASN A 14 -21.16 7.13 1.30
C ASN A 14 -20.33 8.31 0.78
N LEU A 15 -19.19 8.68 1.40
CA LEU A 15 -18.33 9.71 0.80
C LEU A 15 -17.44 9.19 -0.34
N TRP A 16 -17.26 7.86 -0.46
CA TRP A 16 -16.33 7.26 -1.43
C TRP A 16 -16.90 6.06 -2.21
N ALA A 17 -18.10 5.58 -1.83
CA ALA A 17 -18.78 4.42 -2.42
C ALA A 17 -20.19 4.74 -2.93
N GLN A 18 -20.40 5.90 -3.54
CA GLN A 18 -21.56 6.04 -4.43
C GLN A 18 -21.18 5.53 -5.80
N ASP A 19 -21.46 4.24 -6.03
CA ASP A 19 -21.89 3.80 -7.35
C ASP A 19 -23.18 4.56 -7.65
N LEU A 20 -23.04 5.74 -8.27
CA LEU A 20 -24.17 6.50 -8.74
C LEU A 20 -24.95 5.60 -9.71
N PRO A 21 -26.28 5.47 -9.58
CA PRO A 21 -27.06 4.76 -10.57
C PRO A 21 -26.76 5.39 -11.93
N ILE A 22 -26.37 4.56 -12.90
CA ILE A 22 -26.14 4.96 -14.29
C ILE A 22 -27.51 5.26 -14.91
N THR A 23 -28.12 6.36 -14.48
CA THR A 23 -29.19 7.06 -15.18
C THR A 23 -28.53 7.88 -16.28
N GLU A 24 -28.99 7.68 -17.51
CA GLU A 24 -28.62 8.36 -18.76
C GLU A 24 -27.45 9.35 -18.65
N VAL A 25 -26.27 8.89 -19.09
CA VAL A 25 -25.02 9.65 -19.12
C VAL A 25 -25.24 10.96 -19.90
N LEU A 26 -25.31 12.07 -19.16
CA LEU A 26 -25.27 13.40 -19.76
C LEU A 26 -23.95 13.54 -20.55
N PRO A 27 -23.94 14.21 -21.72
CA PRO A 27 -22.73 14.37 -22.56
C PRO A 27 -21.51 14.95 -21.85
N SER A 28 -21.70 15.65 -20.72
CA SER A 28 -20.63 16.17 -19.86
C SER A 28 -19.92 15.09 -19.03
N GLN A 29 -20.59 14.00 -18.68
CA GLN A 29 -20.02 12.90 -17.89
C GLN A 29 -19.16 11.96 -18.75
N ALA A 30 -19.54 11.72 -20.01
CA ALA A 30 -18.73 10.93 -20.94
C ALA A 30 -17.32 11.53 -21.13
N LYS A 31 -17.23 12.85 -21.33
CA LYS A 31 -15.94 13.56 -21.43
C LYS A 31 -15.08 13.46 -20.17
N GLN A 32 -15.72 13.42 -18.98
CA GLN A 32 -15.01 13.29 -17.72
C GLN A 32 -14.44 11.88 -17.51
N VAL A 33 -15.18 10.84 -17.92
CA VAL A 33 -14.73 9.45 -17.88
C VAL A 33 -13.52 9.24 -18.81
N ASP A 34 -13.59 9.78 -20.04
CA ASP A 34 -12.48 9.70 -21.00
C ASP A 34 -11.22 10.42 -20.50
N TYR A 35 -11.38 11.58 -19.83
CA TYR A 35 -10.26 12.31 -19.22
C TYR A 35 -9.61 11.53 -18.07
N ILE A 36 -10.41 10.95 -17.17
CA ILE A 36 -9.90 10.12 -16.06
C ILE A 36 -9.15 8.90 -16.60
N GLN A 37 -9.70 8.23 -17.61
CA GLN A 37 -9.08 7.05 -18.20
C GLN A 37 -7.74 7.39 -18.89
N SER A 38 -7.70 8.45 -19.70
CA SER A 38 -6.46 8.89 -20.36
C SER A 38 -5.39 9.34 -19.35
N SER A 39 -5.77 10.05 -18.30
CA SER A 39 -4.84 10.44 -17.22
C SER A 39 -4.26 9.24 -16.47
N LYS A 40 -5.08 8.19 -16.24
CA LYS A 40 -4.63 6.94 -15.61
C LYS A 40 -3.62 6.21 -16.50
N GLU A 41 -3.90 6.09 -17.80
CA GLU A 41 -3.02 5.39 -18.75
C GLU A 41 -1.67 6.09 -18.88
N GLU A 42 -1.66 7.42 -18.97
CA GLU A 42 -0.43 8.22 -18.99
C GLU A 42 0.37 8.05 -17.69
N PHE A 43 -0.30 8.15 -16.54
CA PHE A 43 0.34 7.98 -15.25
C PHE A 43 0.95 6.57 -15.07
N VAL A 44 0.24 5.53 -15.49
CA VAL A 44 0.76 4.15 -15.50
C VAL A 44 1.94 4.01 -16.44
N ALA A 45 1.90 4.63 -17.62
CA ALA A 45 3.00 4.60 -18.58
C ALA A 45 4.27 5.26 -18.00
N GLN A 46 4.15 6.43 -17.37
CA GLN A 46 5.27 7.13 -16.73
C GLN A 46 5.93 6.28 -15.64
N GLN A 47 5.13 5.59 -14.83
CA GLN A 47 5.66 4.68 -13.80
C GLN A 47 6.36 3.45 -14.37
N LYS A 48 5.84 2.89 -15.46
CA LYS A 48 6.47 1.78 -16.15
C LYS A 48 7.80 2.20 -16.77
N GLU A 49 7.84 3.35 -17.44
CA GLU A 49 9.06 3.94 -18.00
C GLU A 49 10.13 4.14 -16.92
N MET A 50 9.75 4.56 -15.70
CA MET A 50 10.68 4.74 -14.57
C MET A 50 11.48 3.48 -14.24
N ILE A 51 10.94 2.29 -14.50
CA ILE A 51 11.56 1.00 -14.18
C ILE A 51 11.85 0.11 -15.40
N GLU A 52 11.61 0.62 -16.60
CA GLU A 52 11.87 -0.10 -17.85
C GLU A 52 13.36 -0.40 -17.96
N GLY A 53 13.69 -1.66 -18.27
CA GLY A 53 15.09 -2.13 -18.36
C GLY A 53 15.88 -2.23 -17.04
N LYS A 54 15.30 -1.82 -15.90
CA LYS A 54 16.00 -1.84 -14.59
C LYS A 54 15.98 -3.23 -13.95
N LYS A 55 17.02 -3.54 -13.19
CA LYS A 55 17.15 -4.78 -12.42
C LYS A 55 16.77 -4.53 -10.96
N LEU A 56 15.49 -4.65 -10.67
CA LEU A 56 14.95 -4.40 -9.32
C LEU A 56 15.24 -5.57 -8.36
N LYS A 57 15.65 -5.24 -7.14
CA LYS A 57 15.84 -6.14 -5.99
C LYS A 57 14.95 -5.72 -4.82
N LEU A 58 14.64 -6.67 -3.95
CA LEU A 58 14.07 -6.36 -2.65
C LEU A 58 15.14 -5.72 -1.77
N TRP A 59 14.85 -4.54 -1.23
CA TRP A 59 15.67 -3.93 -0.19
C TRP A 59 15.01 -4.08 1.18
N GLY A 60 13.71 -3.79 1.28
CA GLY A 60 13.01 -3.82 2.55
C GLY A 60 11.51 -3.61 2.43
N ILE A 61 10.90 -3.37 3.57
CA ILE A 61 9.50 -2.99 3.72
C ILE A 61 9.45 -1.59 4.33
N ALA A 62 8.57 -0.75 3.80
CA ALA A 62 8.20 0.54 4.37
C ALA A 62 6.88 0.42 5.14
N LEU A 63 6.84 1.02 6.32
CA LEU A 63 5.69 1.08 7.21
C LEU A 63 5.33 2.54 7.43
N PHE A 64 4.06 2.85 7.25
CA PHE A 64 3.59 4.23 7.22
C PHE A 64 2.49 4.43 8.25
N SER A 65 2.53 5.57 8.94
CA SER A 65 1.52 6.00 9.90
C SER A 65 0.90 7.29 9.40
N GLY A 66 -0.17 7.15 8.62
CA GLY A 66 -0.89 8.27 8.04
C GLY A 66 -1.68 9.05 9.08
N THR A 67 -1.99 10.29 8.74
CA THR A 67 -2.64 11.26 9.63
C THR A 67 -4.12 11.50 9.27
N ASP A 68 -4.57 11.03 8.12
CA ASP A 68 -5.95 11.13 7.66
C ASP A 68 -6.91 10.21 8.46
N LEU A 69 -8.22 10.47 8.32
CA LEU A 69 -9.26 9.74 9.04
C LEU A 69 -9.30 8.25 8.71
N PHE A 70 -9.01 7.89 7.45
CA PHE A 70 -8.98 6.49 7.02
C PHE A 70 -7.79 5.76 7.66
N SER A 71 -6.61 6.38 7.64
CA SER A 71 -5.43 5.89 8.38
C SER A 71 -5.71 5.74 9.87
N TYR A 72 -6.41 6.69 10.48
CA TYR A 72 -6.80 6.59 11.90
C TYR A 72 -7.73 5.40 12.16
N GLY A 73 -8.73 5.19 11.30
CA GLY A 73 -9.61 4.02 11.34
C GLY A 73 -8.83 2.70 11.29
N ILE A 74 -7.91 2.55 10.33
CA ILE A 74 -7.06 1.35 10.20
C ILE A 74 -6.27 1.11 11.50
N LYS A 75 -5.63 2.14 12.05
CA LYS A 75 -4.83 2.02 13.28
C LYS A 75 -5.66 1.52 14.47
N ILE A 76 -6.90 2.00 14.61
CA ILE A 76 -7.82 1.55 15.66
C ILE A 76 -8.18 0.08 15.45
N VAL A 77 -8.74 -0.28 14.29
CA VAL A 77 -9.30 -1.63 14.07
C VAL A 77 -8.22 -2.70 14.03
N THR A 78 -6.99 -2.35 13.66
CA THR A 78 -5.86 -3.28 13.62
C THR A 78 -5.05 -3.29 14.92
N GLU A 79 -5.34 -2.39 15.87
CA GLU A 79 -4.56 -2.16 17.09
C GLU A 79 -3.08 -1.89 16.80
N SER A 80 -2.81 -1.14 15.73
CA SER A 80 -1.46 -0.87 15.22
C SER A 80 -1.19 0.61 15.10
N LYS A 81 0.08 1.02 15.21
CA LYS A 81 0.51 2.38 14.86
C LYS A 81 0.65 2.59 13.35
N TRP A 82 0.73 1.50 12.58
CA TRP A 82 0.92 1.52 11.14
C TRP A 82 -0.41 1.35 10.43
N SER A 83 -0.73 2.27 9.52
CA SER A 83 -1.95 2.23 8.70
C SER A 83 -1.69 1.74 7.28
N HIS A 84 -0.43 1.73 6.84
CA HIS A 84 -0.09 1.41 5.46
C HIS A 84 1.30 0.76 5.38
N VAL A 85 1.52 -0.01 4.32
CA VAL A 85 2.76 -0.77 4.08
C VAL A 85 3.08 -0.80 2.58
N GLY A 86 4.36 -0.72 2.25
CA GLY A 86 4.86 -0.81 0.88
C GLY A 86 6.16 -1.60 0.83
N MET A 87 6.54 -2.07 -0.36
CA MET A 87 7.86 -2.65 -0.61
C MET A 87 8.85 -1.53 -0.97
N VAL A 88 10.05 -1.60 -0.42
CA VAL A 88 11.16 -0.77 -0.88
C VAL A 88 12.04 -1.62 -1.78
N LEU A 89 12.14 -1.20 -3.03
CA LEU A 89 12.95 -1.85 -4.06
C LEU A 89 14.20 -1.02 -4.34
N ILE A 90 15.22 -1.65 -4.87
CA ILE A 90 16.47 -0.99 -5.27
C ILE A 90 16.92 -1.50 -6.64
N ASP A 91 17.43 -0.63 -7.49
CA ASP A 91 18.00 -1.02 -8.79
C ASP A 91 19.52 -1.23 -8.71
N GLU A 92 20.14 -1.52 -9.86
CA GLU A 92 21.58 -1.71 -10.00
C GLU A 92 22.43 -0.46 -9.72
N ALA A 93 21.82 0.73 -9.74
CA ALA A 93 22.46 2.01 -9.42
C ALA A 93 22.23 2.44 -7.97
N GLU A 94 21.71 1.54 -7.14
CA GLU A 94 21.32 1.79 -5.75
C GLU A 94 20.19 2.82 -5.55
N GLN A 95 19.47 3.18 -6.62
CA GLN A 95 18.28 4.03 -6.51
C GLN A 95 17.15 3.24 -5.88
N LYS A 96 16.49 3.85 -4.88
CA LYS A 96 15.37 3.24 -4.16
C LYS A 96 14.03 3.69 -4.70
N TYR A 97 13.07 2.77 -4.66
CA TYR A 97 11.69 2.97 -5.07
C TYR A 97 10.73 2.48 -3.98
N SER A 98 9.60 3.17 -3.82
CA SER A 98 8.43 2.64 -3.10
C SER A 98 7.50 1.96 -4.08
N TYR A 99 7.19 0.69 -3.86
CA TYR A 99 6.18 -0.07 -4.59
C TYR A 99 5.02 -0.41 -3.65
N GLU A 100 3.84 0.15 -3.91
CA GLU A 100 2.71 0.09 -2.97
C GLU A 100 1.36 0.29 -3.67
N SER A 101 0.29 -0.26 -3.08
CA SER A 101 -1.09 0.02 -3.48
C SER A 101 -1.64 1.18 -2.65
N THR A 102 -1.76 2.37 -3.23
CA THR A 102 -2.10 3.60 -2.49
C THR A 102 -2.74 4.66 -3.40
N GLY A 103 -3.10 5.81 -2.83
CA GLY A 103 -3.46 7.01 -3.58
C GLY A 103 -3.45 8.24 -2.69
N SER A 104 -3.21 9.41 -3.29
CA SER A 104 -3.24 10.69 -2.60
C SER A 104 -4.41 11.56 -3.06
N ALA A 105 -4.82 12.49 -2.19
CA ALA A 105 -5.84 13.48 -2.57
C ALA A 105 -5.38 14.35 -3.75
N GLU A 106 -4.09 14.65 -3.84
CA GLU A 106 -3.52 15.45 -4.92
C GLU A 106 -3.67 14.76 -6.28
N GLU A 107 -3.35 13.46 -6.37
CA GLU A 107 -3.53 12.65 -7.58
C GLU A 107 -4.98 12.59 -8.02
N ILE A 108 -5.90 12.39 -7.07
CA ILE A 108 -7.32 12.30 -7.36
C ILE A 108 -7.85 13.65 -7.86
N LEU A 109 -7.53 14.75 -7.17
CA LEU A 109 -8.11 16.06 -7.41
C LEU A 109 -7.50 16.77 -8.61
N TYR A 110 -6.19 16.65 -8.83
CA TYR A 110 -5.48 17.42 -9.85
C TYR A 110 -5.05 16.59 -11.04
N GLN A 111 -4.76 15.29 -10.84
CA GLN A 111 -4.29 14.41 -11.91
C GLN A 111 -5.40 13.51 -12.45
N GLY A 112 -6.56 13.41 -11.76
CA GLY A 112 -7.64 12.51 -12.14
C GLY A 112 -7.30 11.03 -11.91
N VAL A 113 -6.24 10.73 -11.16
CA VAL A 113 -5.76 9.37 -10.94
C VAL A 113 -6.38 8.80 -9.67
N LEU A 114 -7.09 7.68 -9.80
CA LEU A 114 -7.66 6.95 -8.67
C LEU A 114 -6.59 6.12 -7.95
N PRO A 115 -6.78 5.81 -6.65
CA PRO A 115 -5.87 4.95 -5.91
C PRO A 115 -5.63 3.59 -6.59
N GLN A 116 -4.37 3.19 -6.70
CA GLN A 116 -3.91 2.03 -7.44
C GLN A 116 -2.54 1.52 -6.95
N VAL A 117 -2.13 0.35 -7.43
CA VAL A 117 -0.75 -0.13 -7.35
C VAL A 117 0.14 0.76 -8.18
N GLN A 118 1.25 1.19 -7.59
CA GLN A 118 2.15 2.13 -8.21
C GLN A 118 3.59 1.99 -7.71
N ILE A 119 4.51 2.57 -8.46
CA ILE A 119 5.91 2.72 -8.08
C ILE A 119 6.34 4.19 -8.16
N ARG A 120 7.11 4.66 -7.17
CA ARG A 120 7.66 6.01 -7.13
C ARG A 120 9.08 6.02 -6.58
N LEU A 121 9.82 7.09 -6.82
CA LEU A 121 11.11 7.30 -6.15
C LEU A 121 10.91 7.36 -4.63
N TRP A 122 11.72 6.60 -3.91
CA TRP A 122 11.63 6.52 -2.45
C TRP A 122 11.83 7.88 -1.77
N GLU A 123 12.73 8.71 -2.30
CA GLU A 123 13.00 10.05 -1.77
C GLU A 123 11.76 10.96 -1.85
N ASP A 124 11.06 10.95 -2.99
CA ASP A 124 9.84 11.74 -3.17
C ASP A 124 8.73 11.30 -2.22
N VAL A 125 8.57 9.98 -2.04
CA VAL A 125 7.62 9.41 -1.06
C VAL A 125 7.96 9.87 0.35
N VAL A 126 9.22 9.76 0.78
CA VAL A 126 9.63 10.20 2.12
C VAL A 126 9.39 11.69 2.31
N LYS A 127 9.76 12.51 1.32
CA LYS A 127 9.58 13.96 1.37
C LYS A 127 8.11 14.35 1.45
N GLY A 128 7.28 13.79 0.57
CA GLY A 128 5.86 14.14 0.43
C GLY A 128 4.92 13.55 1.49
N TYR A 129 5.31 12.48 2.19
CA TYR A 129 4.38 11.80 3.10
C TYR A 129 4.08 12.60 4.37
N GLU A 130 2.82 12.94 4.62
CA GLU A 130 2.37 13.62 5.83
C GLU A 130 2.11 12.63 6.97
N GLY A 131 3.19 12.10 7.56
CA GLY A 131 3.10 11.15 8.66
C GLY A 131 4.44 10.61 9.12
N LYS A 132 4.40 9.45 9.81
CA LYS A 132 5.61 8.74 10.22
C LYS A 132 5.94 7.65 9.22
N ILE A 133 7.22 7.46 8.94
CA ILE A 133 7.73 6.37 8.10
C ILE A 133 8.78 5.60 8.89
N SER A 134 8.67 4.28 8.88
CA SER A 134 9.75 3.38 9.26
C SER A 134 10.03 2.39 8.15
N THR A 135 11.24 1.84 8.14
CA THR A 135 11.62 0.76 7.24
C THR A 135 12.14 -0.45 8.00
N ARG A 136 12.01 -1.63 7.42
CA ARG A 136 12.66 -2.86 7.86
C ARG A 136 13.38 -3.47 6.67
N GLN A 137 14.70 -3.55 6.73
CA GLN A 137 15.50 -4.11 5.63
C GLN A 137 15.46 -5.63 5.65
N PHE A 138 15.42 -6.27 4.47
CA PHE A 138 15.58 -7.71 4.37
C PHE A 138 17.01 -8.13 4.70
N LYS A 139 17.13 -9.26 5.41
CA LYS A 139 18.35 -10.01 5.62
C LYS A 139 18.16 -11.41 5.06
N PHE A 140 18.73 -11.65 3.88
CA PHE A 140 18.66 -12.94 3.21
C PHE A 140 19.65 -13.94 3.81
N THR A 141 19.28 -15.21 3.86
CA THR A 141 20.18 -16.28 4.30
C THR A 141 21.23 -16.63 3.24
N ASP A 142 20.91 -16.35 1.97
CA ASP A 142 21.76 -16.55 0.81
C ASP A 142 21.67 -15.32 -0.10
N ALA A 143 22.79 -14.87 -0.67
CA ALA A 143 22.82 -13.77 -1.63
C ALA A 143 22.03 -14.07 -2.91
N MET A 144 21.94 -15.35 -3.31
CA MET A 144 21.22 -15.78 -4.52
C MET A 144 19.70 -15.70 -4.38
N ARG A 145 19.17 -15.58 -3.16
CA ARG A 145 17.72 -15.49 -2.91
C ARG A 145 17.11 -14.24 -3.54
N ASN A 146 17.83 -13.11 -3.55
CA ASN A 146 17.34 -11.82 -4.05
C ASN A 146 17.42 -11.74 -5.58
N ASP A 147 16.71 -12.66 -6.24
CA ASP A 147 16.71 -12.80 -7.68
C ASP A 147 16.07 -11.59 -8.37
N LEU A 148 16.84 -11.05 -9.29
CA LEU A 148 16.52 -9.92 -10.14
C LEU A 148 15.49 -10.24 -11.23
N SER A 149 15.46 -11.49 -11.67
CA SER A 149 14.74 -11.89 -12.87
C SER A 149 13.21 -11.81 -12.73
N MET A 150 12.70 -11.93 -11.51
CA MET A 150 11.26 -12.03 -11.23
C MET A 150 10.66 -10.72 -10.71
N THR A 151 11.47 -9.89 -10.03
CA THR A 151 11.00 -8.70 -9.33
C THR A 151 10.45 -7.65 -10.30
N GLN A 152 11.23 -7.26 -11.31
CA GLN A 152 10.81 -6.20 -12.23
C GLN A 152 9.59 -6.61 -13.07
N PRO A 153 9.53 -7.81 -13.69
CA PRO A 153 8.36 -8.22 -14.46
C PRO A 153 7.08 -8.27 -13.61
N TYR A 154 7.18 -8.72 -12.36
CA TYR A 154 6.04 -8.70 -11.45
C TYR A 154 5.54 -7.26 -11.23
N VAL A 155 6.43 -6.34 -10.82
CA VAL A 155 6.07 -4.93 -10.56
C VAL A 155 5.45 -4.30 -11.81
N TYR A 156 6.11 -4.48 -12.96
CA TYR A 156 5.67 -3.92 -14.23
C TYR A 156 4.23 -4.33 -14.59
N ASN A 157 3.89 -5.61 -14.37
CA ASN A 157 2.57 -6.15 -14.69
C ASN A 157 1.48 -5.75 -13.69
N ARG A 158 1.85 -5.28 -12.49
CA ARG A 158 0.91 -4.94 -11.41
C ARG A 158 0.62 -3.44 -11.29
N ILE A 159 1.52 -2.57 -11.77
CA ILE A 159 1.28 -1.12 -11.81
C ILE A 159 -0.05 -0.83 -12.52
N GLY A 160 -0.90 -0.01 -11.89
CA GLY A 160 -2.22 0.39 -12.39
C GLY A 160 -3.38 -0.47 -11.90
N LEU A 161 -3.12 -1.57 -11.18
CA LEU A 161 -4.17 -2.37 -10.54
C LEU A 161 -4.90 -1.54 -9.48
N SER A 162 -6.23 -1.59 -9.47
CA SER A 162 -7.04 -0.73 -8.59
C SER A 162 -6.82 -1.01 -7.10
N TYR A 163 -6.95 0.01 -6.27
CA TYR A 163 -6.96 -0.14 -4.82
C TYR A 163 -8.29 -0.73 -4.32
N GLU A 164 -8.23 -1.66 -3.35
CA GLU A 164 -9.43 -2.24 -2.72
C GLU A 164 -10.12 -1.25 -1.79
N LYS A 165 -11.44 -1.12 -1.90
CA LYS A 165 -12.26 -0.14 -1.17
C LYS A 165 -13.20 -0.79 -0.15
N LYS A 166 -13.32 -2.12 -0.17
CA LYS A 166 -14.25 -2.87 0.67
C LYS A 166 -13.76 -2.99 2.12
N LEU A 167 -14.35 -2.16 2.98
CA LEU A 167 -14.05 -2.18 4.41
C LEU A 167 -14.37 -3.54 5.06
N ASP A 168 -15.34 -4.31 4.55
CA ASP A 168 -15.66 -5.62 5.11
C ASP A 168 -14.56 -6.66 4.88
N GLU A 169 -13.83 -6.58 3.77
CA GLU A 169 -12.63 -7.40 3.52
C GLU A 169 -11.52 -7.05 4.51
N LEU A 170 -11.31 -5.75 4.80
CA LEU A 170 -10.39 -5.33 5.86
C LEU A 170 -10.82 -5.84 7.24
N LEU A 171 -12.10 -5.76 7.59
CA LEU A 171 -12.61 -6.26 8.88
C LEU A 171 -12.46 -7.78 9.00
N LYS A 172 -12.69 -8.53 7.92
CA LYS A 172 -12.41 -9.97 7.87
C LYS A 172 -10.92 -10.24 8.03
N ALA A 173 -10.04 -9.43 7.42
CA ALA A 173 -8.60 -9.56 7.54
C ALA A 173 -8.12 -9.43 8.99
N VAL A 174 -8.74 -8.54 9.79
CA VAL A 174 -8.45 -8.40 11.24
C VAL A 174 -8.60 -9.70 12.01
N VAL A 175 -9.61 -10.51 11.65
CA VAL A 175 -9.88 -11.82 12.26
C VAL A 175 -9.45 -12.99 11.36
N ARG A 176 -8.67 -12.73 10.31
CA ARG A 176 -8.17 -13.71 9.32
C ARG A 176 -9.27 -14.55 8.66
N ALA A 177 -10.43 -13.97 8.42
CA ALA A 177 -11.63 -14.65 7.94
C ALA A 177 -11.86 -14.54 6.42
N ASN A 178 -10.99 -13.88 5.66
CA ASN A 178 -11.08 -13.91 4.19
C ASN A 178 -10.79 -15.34 3.69
N LYS A 179 -11.56 -15.77 2.68
CA LYS A 179 -11.57 -17.16 2.19
C LYS A 179 -11.11 -17.30 0.74
N LYS A 180 -10.99 -16.19 0.01
CA LYS A 180 -10.64 -16.14 -1.41
C LYS A 180 -9.88 -14.86 -1.65
N ALA A 181 -8.83 -14.94 -2.47
CA ALA A 181 -8.06 -13.80 -2.93
C ALA A 181 -8.91 -12.83 -3.77
N GLY A 182 -8.80 -11.54 -3.51
CA GLY A 182 -9.26 -10.49 -4.40
C GLY A 182 -8.40 -10.42 -5.66
N VAL A 183 -9.02 -10.43 -6.84
CA VAL A 183 -8.28 -10.47 -8.12
C VAL A 183 -8.23 -9.13 -8.86
N ASN A 184 -9.16 -8.21 -8.57
CA ASN A 184 -9.35 -6.98 -9.37
C ASN A 184 -8.94 -5.70 -8.62
N SER A 185 -8.72 -5.81 -7.32
CA SER A 185 -8.31 -4.72 -6.46
C SER A 185 -7.56 -5.26 -5.26
N VAL A 186 -6.63 -4.47 -4.71
CA VAL A 186 -5.78 -4.91 -3.59
C VAL A 186 -5.56 -3.79 -2.58
N PHE A 187 -5.62 -4.13 -1.30
CA PHE A 187 -5.10 -3.27 -0.24
C PHE A 187 -3.56 -3.29 -0.24
N CYS A 188 -2.97 -2.30 0.43
CA CYS A 188 -1.52 -2.17 0.56
C CYS A 188 -0.83 -3.43 1.12
N SER A 189 -1.37 -4.01 2.19
CA SER A 189 -0.82 -5.22 2.82
C SER A 189 -1.05 -6.48 2.00
N GLU A 190 -2.13 -6.54 1.24
CA GLU A 190 -2.45 -7.65 0.35
C GLU A 190 -1.47 -7.68 -0.83
N GLU A 191 -1.22 -6.53 -1.46
CA GLU A 191 -0.24 -6.43 -2.53
C GLU A 191 1.17 -6.81 -2.06
N VAL A 192 1.59 -6.34 -0.87
CA VAL A 192 2.87 -6.72 -0.29
C VAL A 192 2.93 -8.22 0.01
N ALA A 193 1.87 -8.81 0.56
CA ALA A 193 1.81 -10.25 0.83
C ALA A 193 1.84 -11.07 -0.47
N HIS A 194 1.02 -10.70 -1.45
CA HIS A 194 0.96 -11.37 -2.76
C HIS A 194 2.32 -11.28 -3.48
N PHE A 195 2.97 -10.11 -3.46
CA PHE A 195 4.33 -9.93 -3.98
C PHE A 195 5.33 -10.90 -3.33
N LEU A 196 5.33 -10.99 -2.00
CA LEU A 196 6.26 -11.86 -1.27
C LEU A 196 5.95 -13.35 -1.45
N ILE A 197 4.67 -13.72 -1.57
CA ILE A 197 4.25 -15.10 -1.88
C ILE A 197 4.69 -15.48 -3.28
N HIS A 198 4.45 -14.62 -4.27
CA HIS A 198 4.82 -14.85 -5.67
C HIS A 198 6.33 -15.11 -5.82
N LEU A 199 7.15 -14.38 -5.07
CA LEU A 199 8.60 -14.53 -5.05
C LEU A 199 9.11 -15.58 -4.04
N ASN A 200 8.21 -16.36 -3.43
CA ASN A 200 8.52 -17.41 -2.46
C ASN A 200 9.26 -16.95 -1.19
N TYR A 201 9.09 -15.69 -0.78
CA TYR A 201 9.61 -15.15 0.48
C TYR A 201 8.63 -15.26 1.64
N LEU A 202 7.36 -15.53 1.37
CA LEU A 202 6.30 -15.68 2.37
C LEU A 202 5.59 -17.01 2.14
N THR A 203 5.25 -17.73 3.22
CA THR A 203 4.54 -19.01 3.08
C THR A 203 3.13 -18.81 2.51
N GLN A 204 2.64 -19.83 1.80
CA GLN A 204 1.27 -19.85 1.26
C GLN A 204 0.23 -20.35 2.28
N GLU A 205 0.60 -20.46 3.56
CA GLU A 205 -0.30 -20.97 4.61
C GLU A 205 -1.38 -19.95 4.99
N ARG A 206 -1.15 -18.67 4.70
CA ARG A 206 -2.09 -17.58 4.95
C ARG A 206 -2.39 -16.87 3.63
N LEU A 207 -3.68 -16.68 3.36
CA LEU A 207 -4.17 -15.87 2.24
C LEU A 207 -3.64 -14.43 2.35
N GLU A 208 -3.23 -13.85 1.22
CA GLU A 208 -2.78 -12.46 1.07
C GLU A 208 -3.77 -11.45 1.67
N ASP A 209 -5.07 -11.65 1.44
CA ASP A 209 -6.19 -10.85 1.97
C ASP A 209 -6.33 -10.91 3.50
N ASN A 210 -5.62 -11.82 4.14
CA ASN A 210 -5.57 -11.92 5.59
C ASN A 210 -4.28 -11.32 6.14
N TYR A 211 -3.54 -10.51 5.41
CA TYR A 211 -2.43 -9.71 5.93
C TYR A 211 -2.83 -8.25 6.12
N LEU A 212 -2.30 -7.64 7.18
CA LEU A 212 -2.50 -6.26 7.56
C LEU A 212 -1.15 -5.54 7.66
N PRO A 213 -1.10 -4.20 7.61
CA PRO A 213 0.14 -3.46 7.81
C PRO A 213 0.88 -3.83 9.10
N LYS A 214 0.13 -4.20 10.15
CA LYS A 214 0.69 -4.65 11.43
C LYS A 214 1.53 -5.92 11.34
N ASP A 215 1.17 -6.85 10.44
CA ASP A 215 1.87 -8.13 10.27
C ASP A 215 3.32 -7.93 9.81
N PHE A 216 3.57 -6.83 9.10
CA PHE A 216 4.89 -6.46 8.62
C PHE A 216 5.68 -5.62 9.64
N SER A 217 5.07 -5.26 10.76
CA SER A 217 5.72 -4.55 11.86
C SER A 217 6.63 -5.46 12.68
N GLN A 218 7.56 -4.89 13.45
CA GLN A 218 8.42 -5.69 14.35
C GLN A 218 7.67 -6.33 15.52
N LYS A 219 6.42 -5.94 15.76
CA LYS A 219 5.61 -6.46 16.87
C LYS A 219 4.90 -7.77 16.53
N GLU A 220 4.83 -8.11 15.25
CA GLU A 220 4.15 -9.30 14.76
C GLU A 220 5.14 -10.27 14.13
N PHE A 221 4.78 -11.55 14.15
CA PHE A 221 5.51 -12.58 13.44
C PHE A 221 4.99 -12.68 11.99
N ILE A 222 5.92 -12.65 11.04
CA ILE A 222 5.66 -12.89 9.63
C ILE A 222 6.45 -14.14 9.18
N PRO A 223 5.79 -15.16 8.58
CA PRO A 223 6.43 -16.43 8.24
C PRO A 223 7.28 -16.32 6.97
N LEU A 224 8.40 -15.60 7.06
CA LEU A 224 9.32 -15.42 5.95
C LEU A 224 10.15 -16.68 5.68
N VAL A 225 10.41 -16.96 4.41
CA VAL A 225 11.16 -18.12 3.93
C VAL A 225 12.51 -17.65 3.36
N GLY A 226 13.62 -18.19 3.88
CA GLY A 226 14.97 -17.88 3.40
C GLY A 226 15.43 -16.43 3.64
N CYS A 227 14.70 -15.68 4.45
CA CYS A 227 15.06 -14.32 4.86
C CYS A 227 14.43 -13.95 6.19
N SER A 228 14.86 -12.82 6.74
CA SER A 228 14.29 -12.17 7.91
C SER A 228 14.24 -10.67 7.70
N LEU A 229 13.51 -9.95 8.54
CA LEU A 229 13.48 -8.49 8.54
C LEU A 229 14.26 -7.94 9.72
N ASN A 230 15.12 -6.97 9.47
CA ASN A 230 15.78 -6.19 10.50
C ASN A 230 14.76 -5.43 11.38
N LYS A 231 15.27 -4.81 12.45
CA LYS A 231 14.46 -3.95 13.33
C LYS A 231 13.86 -2.78 12.54
N GLU A 232 12.73 -2.26 13.04
CA GLU A 232 12.15 -1.02 12.50
C GLU A 232 13.13 0.14 12.70
N VAL A 233 13.49 0.82 11.62
CA VAL A 233 14.29 2.06 11.62
C VAL A 233 13.38 3.22 11.23
N SER A 234 13.33 4.26 12.07
CA SER A 234 12.56 5.47 11.75
C SER A 234 13.25 6.25 10.64
N ILE A 235 12.52 6.54 9.56
CA ILE A 235 12.99 7.37 8.44
C ILE A 235 12.43 8.78 8.54
N LYS A 236 11.14 8.89 8.91
CA LYS A 236 10.46 10.17 9.11
C LYS A 236 9.69 10.13 10.41
N THR A 237 9.94 11.10 11.28
CA THR A 237 9.12 11.37 12.46
C THR A 237 8.14 12.49 12.13
N SER A 238 6.93 12.43 12.66
CA SER A 238 6.00 13.55 12.55
C SER A 238 6.55 14.68 13.42
N ASP A 239 7.04 15.73 12.78
CA ASP A 239 7.47 16.95 13.46
C ASP A 239 6.23 17.62 14.08
N LYS A 240 5.99 17.31 15.36
CA LYS A 240 5.01 18.00 16.20
C LYS A 240 5.66 19.08 17.06
N SER A 241 6.73 19.73 16.58
CA SER A 241 7.39 20.84 17.31
C SER A 241 6.75 22.21 17.08
N ASN A 242 5.66 22.33 16.29
CA ASN A 242 4.91 23.59 16.14
C ASN A 242 3.42 23.49 16.48
N CYS A 243 3.04 22.65 17.45
CA CYS A 243 1.70 22.74 18.04
C CYS A 243 1.68 23.81 19.15
N CYS A 244 1.87 25.08 18.76
CA CYS A 244 1.40 26.20 19.56
C CYS A 244 -0.11 26.28 19.38
N ILE A 245 -0.86 25.54 20.19
CA ILE A 245 -2.24 25.92 20.48
C ILE A 245 -2.15 26.87 21.67
N ILE A 246 -2.14 28.16 21.35
CA ILE A 246 -2.58 29.21 22.27
C ILE A 246 -4.09 29.03 22.38
N PHE A 247 -4.57 28.63 23.56
CA PHE A 247 -5.87 29.06 24.11
C PHE A 247 -5.69 29.23 25.62
#